data_AF-A0A1V2L7Q0-F1
#
_entry.id   AF-A0A1V2L7Q0-F1
#
_cell.length_a   1.000
_cell.length_b   1.000
_cell.length_c   1.000
_cell.angle_alpha   90.00
_cell.angle_beta   90.00
_cell.angle_gamma   90.00
#
_symmetry.space_group_name_H-M   'P 1'
#
loop_
_entity.id
_entity.type
_entity.pdbx_description
1 polymer ?
#
loop_
_entity_poly.entity_id
_entity_poly.type
_entity_poly.pdbx_seq_one_letter_code
_entity_poly.pdbx_strand_id
1 'polypeptide(L)' 'MAEYLNCLKLVEGNNALNCRLLAKKYLGCRMDNQLMDRDEWKNLGLPDDQKEKALKTETISSTTTTTTTTTGADGKV' A
#
# COMPACT_ATOMS: atom_id res chain seq x y z
N MET A 1 -2.71 19.13 -4.04
CA MET A 1 -3.99 18.44 -3.75
C MET A 1 -4.74 17.95 -5.00
N ALA A 2 -4.61 18.59 -6.18
CA ALA A 2 -5.39 18.21 -7.37
C ALA A 2 -5.19 16.75 -7.84
N GLU A 3 -4.04 16.15 -7.55
CA GLU A 3 -3.71 14.76 -7.91
C GLU A 3 -4.76 13.76 -7.43
N TYR A 4 -5.23 13.89 -6.19
CA TYR A 4 -6.28 13.00 -5.66
C TYR A 4 -7.60 13.17 -6.42
N LEU A 5 -8.01 14.42 -6.66
CA LEU A 5 -9.23 14.71 -7.41
C LEU A 5 -9.16 14.22 -8.86
N ASN A 6 -7.98 14.31 -9.48
CA ASN A 6 -7.75 13.75 -10.80
C ASN A 6 -7.76 12.22 -10.77
N CYS A 7 -7.20 11.60 -9.75
CA CYS A 7 -7.25 10.15 -9.56
C CYS A 7 -8.70 9.67 -9.43
N LEU A 8 -9.53 10.34 -8.62
CA LEU A 8 -10.95 10.03 -8.49
C LEU A 8 -11.69 10.10 -9.82
N LYS A 9 -11.40 11.09 -10.67
CA LYS A 9 -11.99 11.18 -12.01
C LYS A 9 -11.60 9.98 -12.89
N LEU A 10 -10.34 9.56 -12.83
CA LEU A 10 -9.83 8.42 -13.61
C LEU A 10 -10.47 7.09 -13.19
N VAL A 11 -10.76 6.93 -11.90
CA VAL A 11 -11.38 5.71 -11.35
C VAL A 11 -12.90 5.84 -11.20
N GLU A 12 -13.50 6.87 -11.79
CA GLU A 12 -14.95 7.13 -11.79
C GLU A 12 -15.56 7.18 -10.37
N GLY A 13 -14.82 7.74 -9.42
CA GLY A 13 -15.24 7.86 -8.02
C GLY A 13 -15.13 6.56 -7.21
N ASN A 14 -14.65 5.46 -7.81
CA ASN A 14 -14.42 4.23 -7.08
C ASN A 14 -13.27 4.36 -6.06
N ASN A 15 -13.37 3.64 -4.95
CA ASN A 15 -12.31 3.61 -3.93
C ASN A 15 -11.15 2.70 -4.38
N ALA A 16 -10.37 3.18 -5.34
CA ALA A 16 -9.30 2.42 -5.94
C ALA A 16 -7.98 2.51 -5.16
N LEU A 17 -7.24 1.40 -5.12
CA LEU A 17 -5.97 1.29 -4.37
C LEU A 17 -4.93 2.31 -4.81
N ASN A 18 -4.88 2.65 -6.10
CA ASN A 18 -3.93 3.62 -6.66
C ASN A 18 -4.18 5.07 -6.18
N CYS A 19 -5.40 5.40 -5.73
CA CYS A 19 -5.71 6.72 -5.18
C CYS A 19 -5.43 6.83 -3.68
N ARG A 20 -5.10 5.73 -3.00
CA ARG A 20 -5.14 5.66 -1.53
C ARG A 20 -4.08 6.51 -0.82
N LEU A 21 -2.87 6.57 -1.38
CA LEU A 21 -1.81 7.45 -0.88
C LEU A 21 -2.16 8.93 -1.09
N LEU A 22 -2.76 9.25 -2.25
CA LEU A 22 -3.21 10.60 -2.57
C LEU A 22 -4.35 11.04 -1.66
N ALA A 23 -5.26 10.11 -1.32
CA ALA A 23 -6.37 10.35 -0.41
C ALA A 23 -5.88 10.75 0.98
N LYS A 24 -4.89 10.04 1.53
CA LYS A 24 -4.32 10.33 2.86
C LYS A 24 -3.73 11.75 2.94
N LYS A 25 -2.93 12.14 1.94
CA LYS A 25 -2.38 13.50 1.83
C LYS A 25 -3.47 14.56 1.66
N TYR A 26 -4.52 14.27 0.88
CA TYR A 26 -5.63 15.19 0.63
C TYR A 26 -6.48 15.41 1.88
N LEU A 27 -6.91 14.34 2.55
CA LEU A 27 -7.73 14.41 3.76
C LEU A 27 -6.94 15.01 4.92
N GLY A 28 -5.65 14.67 5.07
CA GLY A 28 -4.76 15.29 6.04
C GLY A 28 -4.74 16.82 5.93
N CYS A 29 -4.53 17.32 4.72
CA CYS A 29 -4.57 18.76 4.47
C CYS A 29 -5.93 19.40 4.83
N ARG A 30 -7.05 18.74 4.51
CA ARG A 30 -8.38 19.27 4.88
C ARG A 30 -8.56 19.34 6.38
N MET A 31 -8.12 18.33 7.12
CA MET A 31 -8.17 18.32 8.58
C MET A 31 -7.28 19.42 9.19
N ASP A 32 -6.07 19.61 8.65
CA ASP A 32 -5.13 20.64 9.14
C ASP A 32 -5.63 22.07 8.89
N ASN A 33 -6.41 22.26 7.83
CA ASN A 33 -7.03 23.55 7.49
C ASN A 33 -8.47 23.68 8.03
N GLN A 34 -8.92 22.80 8.92
CA GLN A 34 -10.25 22.85 9.52
C GLN A 34 -11.40 22.81 8.49
N LEU A 35 -11.16 22.17 7.34
CA LEU A 35 -12.14 21.93 6.26
C LEU A 35 -12.83 20.56 6.39
N MET A 36 -12.49 19.83 7.45
CA MET A 36 -13.02 18.53 7.84
C MET A 36 -12.63 18.25 9.30
N ASP A 37 -13.50 17.58 10.06
CA ASP A 37 -13.15 17.11 11.40
C ASP A 37 -12.03 16.06 11.34
N ARG A 38 -11.20 16.02 12.39
CA ARG A 38 -10.15 15.01 12.50
C ARG A 38 -10.75 13.65 12.80
N ASP A 39 -10.34 12.65 12.03
CA ASP A 39 -10.71 11.25 12.24
C ASP A 39 -9.50 10.33 11.99
N GLU A 40 -9.57 9.10 12.48
CA GLU A 40 -8.54 8.10 12.30
C GLU A 40 -8.58 7.51 10.89
N TRP A 41 -7.41 7.21 10.33
CA TRP A 41 -7.29 6.69 8.96
C TRP A 41 -8.11 5.42 8.73
N LYS A 42 -8.18 4.54 9.72
CA LYS A 42 -8.95 3.29 9.65
C LYS A 42 -10.45 3.53 9.46
N ASN A 43 -11.01 4.57 10.05
CA ASN A 43 -12.43 4.92 9.94
C ASN A 43 -12.74 5.49 8.54
N LEU A 44 -11.72 6.08 7.90
CA LEU A 44 -11.78 6.59 6.53
C LEU A 44 -11.43 5.52 5.47
N GLY A 45 -11.26 4.25 5.88
CA GLY A 45 -10.89 3.15 4.98
C GLY A 45 -9.45 3.19 4.46
N LEU A 46 -8.60 3.98 5.12
CA LEU A 46 -7.19 4.17 4.78
C LEU A 46 -6.28 3.34 5.71
N PRO A 47 -5.15 2.83 5.20
CA PRO A 47 -4.21 2.08 6.03
C PRO A 47 -3.45 3.02 6.98
N ASP A 48 -3.23 2.53 8.20
CA ASP A 48 -2.34 3.16 9.16
C ASP A 48 -0.88 3.12 8.70
N ASP A 49 -0.11 4.16 9.06
CA ASP A 49 1.31 4.31 8.70
C ASP A 49 2.17 3.12 9.18
N GLN A 50 1.74 2.47 10.26
CA GLN A 50 2.40 1.28 10.81
C GLN A 50 2.28 0.06 9.88
N LYS A 51 1.17 -0.08 9.15
CA LYS A 51 0.97 -1.15 8.16
C LYS A 51 1.65 -0.83 6.82
N GLU A 52 1.81 0.45 6.50
CA GLU A 52 2.50 0.89 5.28
C GLU A 52 4.00 0.51 5.28
N LYS A 53 4.64 0.48 6.45
CA LYS A 53 6.00 -0.06 6.61
C LYS A 53 6.09 -1.57 6.39
N ALA A 54 5.05 -2.33 6.74
CA ALA A 54 5.02 -3.78 6.55
C ALA A 54 4.77 -4.17 5.07
N LEU A 55 4.01 -3.37 4.32
CA LEU A 55 3.69 -3.66 2.91
C LEU A 55 4.87 -3.38 1.97
N LYS A 56 5.80 -2.50 2.37
CA LYS A 56 6.98 -2.15 1.56
C LYS A 56 8.02 -3.28 1.45
N THR A 57 7.91 -4.31 2.26
CA THR A 57 8.78 -5.51 2.24
C THR A 57 8.23 -6.62 1.32
N GLU A 58 6.95 -6.57 0.95
CA GLU A 58 6.26 -7.58 0.12
C GLU A 58 6.10 -7.12 -1.34
N THR A 59 7.01 -6.30 -1.86
CA THR A 59 7.12 -6.00 -3.31
C THR A 59 8.54 -6.31 -3.80
N ILE A 60 9.10 -7.42 -3.30
CA ILE A 60 10.20 -8.15 -3.93
C ILE A 60 10.03 -9.67 -3.69
N SER A 61 8.78 -10.15 -3.60
CA SER A 61 8.48 -11.57 -3.33
C SER A 61 7.43 -12.10 -4.32
N SER A 62 7.62 -11.80 -5.60
CA SER A 62 6.84 -12.40 -6.70
C SER A 62 7.71 -12.56 -7.94
N THR A 63 8.82 -13.29 -7.79
CA THR A 63 9.41 -14.07 -8.88
C THR A 63 9.56 -15.51 -8.38
N THR A 64 8.54 -16.30 -8.66
CA THR A 64 8.55 -17.73 -8.99
C THR A 64 9.45 -18.67 -8.18
N THR A 65 8.77 -19.45 -7.34
CA THR A 65 9.14 -20.76 -6.79
C THR A 65 9.54 -21.79 -7.88
N THR A 66 10.34 -22.80 -7.47
CA THR A 66 10.57 -24.17 -8.03
C THR A 66 11.96 -24.34 -8.66
N THR A 67 12.94 -25.03 -8.04
CA THR A 67 12.93 -26.48 -7.76
C THR A 67 13.96 -26.87 -6.68
N THR A 68 13.42 -27.32 -5.55
CA THR A 68 13.73 -28.53 -4.75
C THR A 68 15.10 -29.27 -4.87
N THR A 69 15.68 -29.55 -3.69
CA THR A 69 16.37 -30.79 -3.20
C THR A 69 17.70 -31.24 -3.87
N THR A 70 18.74 -31.81 -3.24
CA THR A 70 19.13 -32.14 -1.84
C THR A 70 20.49 -32.87 -1.90
N THR A 71 21.40 -32.55 -0.96
CA THR A 71 22.49 -33.38 -0.38
C THR A 71 23.64 -33.91 -1.24
N GLY A 72 24.87 -33.54 -0.85
CA GLY A 72 26.09 -34.28 -1.17
C GLY A 72 26.39 -35.38 -0.16
N ALA A 73 27.07 -36.45 -0.58
CA ALA A 73 27.91 -37.30 0.26
C ALA A 73 28.85 -38.15 -0.60
N ASP A 74 30.07 -38.22 -0.11
CA ASP A 74 31.28 -38.87 -0.58
C ASP A 74 31.18 -40.42 -0.58
N GLY A 75 31.85 -41.10 -1.52
CA GLY A 75 31.74 -42.56 -1.68
C GLY A 75 32.78 -43.21 -2.60
N LYS A 76 34.04 -43.19 -2.17
CA LYS A 76 35.10 -44.21 -2.32
C LYS A 76 34.92 -45.33 -3.37
N VAL A 77 35.82 -45.38 -4.35
CA VAL A 77 36.29 -46.60 -5.04
C VAL A 77 37.76 -46.81 -4.71
#